data_AF-A0A480Q0D2-F1
#
_entry.id   AF-A0A480Q0D2-F1
#
_cell.length_a   1.000
_cell.length_b   1.000
_cell.length_c   1.000
_cell.angle_alpha   90.00
_cell.angle_beta   90.00
_cell.angle_gamma   90.00
#
_symmetry.space_group_name_H-M   'P 1'
#
loop_
_entity.id
_entity.type
_entity.pdbx_description
1 polymer ?
#
loop_
_entity_poly.entity_id
_entity_poly.type
_entity_poly.pdbx_seq_one_letter_code
_entity_poly.pdbx_strand_id
1 'polypeptide(L)'
;MLCGLWRSRHRRPEEPPVPAQVAAPVALPSPPAPQDGGTKRPGLRALKKMGLTEDEDVRAMLQGSTLCKIRSRTWHKERFYRLQEDGLSVWFQRRIRRAPSQHIFYVQHIEAVREGHQSEGLRRFGGAFAPARCLTIAFKGRRKNLDLAAPTAEEAQRWVRGLAKLRARLDAMNQRERLDHWIHSYLHRADSNQDSKMSFKEIKSLLLMVNVDMNDMYAYRLFKECDRSNNERLEGPEIEEFLRRLLKRPELEEIFHRYSGEDRVLSAPELLEFLEDQGEDGATLARAQQLIHTYELNETAKQHELMTLDGFMMYLLSPEGAALDPAHTGVFQDMNQPLAHYFISSSHNTYLTDSQIGGPSSTEAYVRAFAQGCRCVELDCWEGPGGEPVIYHGHTLTSKILFRDVVQAVRDHAFTLSPYPVILSLENHCGLEQQATMARHLRSILGDMLVTQVLDSQNPEELPSPEQLKGRVLVKGKKLPAARSDEGRILSDREEEEEEEDDEEEAGAAEQRRRAKQISPELSALAVYCGATRLRTLRPAPPPPPPGQVSSLSERKAKKLIREAGRKRDVGHLGQEGRGDLQAPGGWGMLKMVWKGDGEGSGAVKSSGGPQRGAQSAHPVGLRGPRV
;
A
#
# COMPACT_ATOMS: atom_id res chain seq x y z
N MET A 1 -34.61 -16.14 35.81
CA MET A 1 -35.87 -16.92 35.77
C MET A 1 -36.24 -17.17 34.31
N LEU A 2 -36.84 -18.33 34.06
CA LEU A 2 -37.39 -18.89 32.82
C LEU A 2 -36.41 -19.67 31.90
N CYS A 3 -36.43 -20.96 32.19
CA CYS A 3 -35.83 -22.12 31.55
C CYS A 3 -36.56 -22.60 30.28
N GLY A 4 -35.89 -23.49 29.53
CA GLY A 4 -36.50 -24.61 28.77
C GLY A 4 -36.10 -24.64 27.29
N LEU A 5 -35.72 -25.74 26.65
CA LEU A 5 -35.66 -27.16 27.01
C LEU A 5 -34.79 -27.87 25.94
N TRP A 6 -33.82 -28.67 26.38
CA TRP A 6 -33.07 -29.63 25.55
C TRP A 6 -33.80 -30.98 25.53
N ARG A 7 -33.78 -31.70 24.40
CA ARG A 7 -33.95 -33.16 24.37
C ARG A 7 -32.92 -33.81 23.45
N SER A 8 -32.17 -34.72 24.05
CA SER A 8 -31.23 -35.67 23.45
C SER A 8 -31.94 -36.94 23.00
N ARG A 9 -31.46 -37.61 21.94
CA ARG A 9 -31.69 -39.04 21.69
C ARG A 9 -30.46 -39.74 21.09
N HIS A 10 -29.85 -40.55 21.96
CA HIS A 10 -29.33 -41.92 21.81
C HIS A 10 -28.37 -42.37 20.67
N ARG A 11 -27.21 -42.89 21.13
CA ARG A 11 -26.29 -43.87 20.51
C ARG A 11 -26.83 -45.30 20.55
N ARG A 12 -26.37 -46.15 19.61
CA ARG A 12 -25.80 -47.53 19.76
C ARG A 12 -25.60 -48.17 18.35
N PRO A 13 -24.84 -49.29 18.17
CA PRO A 13 -23.51 -49.65 18.67
C PRO A 13 -22.56 -50.16 17.53
N GLU A 14 -21.31 -50.47 17.89
CA GLU A 14 -20.20 -50.95 17.04
C GLU A 14 -20.33 -52.41 16.55
N GLU A 15 -19.78 -52.71 15.37
CA GLU A 15 -19.47 -54.07 14.86
C GLU A 15 -17.93 -54.24 14.68
N PRO A 16 -17.39 -55.48 14.78
CA PRO A 16 -15.95 -55.76 14.95
C PRO A 16 -15.16 -55.79 13.62
N PRO A 17 -13.79 -55.74 13.66
CA PRO A 17 -12.97 -55.63 12.47
C PRO A 17 -12.64 -57.00 11.84
N VAL A 18 -12.61 -57.05 10.51
CA VAL A 18 -12.14 -58.20 9.70
C VAL A 18 -10.72 -57.90 9.19
N PRO A 19 -9.77 -58.85 9.21
CA PRO A 19 -8.35 -58.56 9.04
C PRO A 19 -7.95 -58.33 7.57
N ALA A 20 -6.93 -57.50 7.41
CA ALA A 20 -6.32 -57.11 6.14
C ALA A 20 -5.60 -58.27 5.44
N GLN A 21 -5.87 -58.45 4.15
CA GLN A 21 -4.97 -59.18 3.25
C GLN A 21 -3.98 -58.20 2.61
N VAL A 22 -2.71 -58.55 2.73
CA VAL A 22 -1.56 -57.85 2.17
C VAL A 22 -1.45 -58.18 0.68
N ALA A 23 -1.51 -57.16 -0.18
CA ALA A 23 -1.08 -57.25 -1.56
C ALA A 23 0.18 -56.37 -1.75
N ALA A 24 1.19 -56.97 -2.38
CA ALA A 24 2.52 -56.42 -2.63
C ALA A 24 2.51 -55.12 -3.49
N PRO A 25 3.57 -54.28 -3.45
CA PRO A 25 3.57 -52.99 -4.11
C PRO A 25 3.67 -53.15 -5.63
N VAL A 26 2.66 -52.68 -6.35
CA VAL A 26 2.75 -52.44 -7.80
C VAL A 26 3.57 -51.17 -8.01
N ALA A 27 4.70 -51.30 -8.70
CA ALA A 27 5.55 -50.19 -9.08
C ALA A 27 4.76 -49.15 -9.92
N LEU A 28 4.92 -47.87 -9.59
CA LEU A 28 4.40 -46.76 -10.40
C LEU A 28 5.13 -46.71 -11.75
N PRO A 29 4.43 -46.49 -12.88
CA PRO A 29 5.09 -46.30 -14.16
C PRO A 29 5.89 -44.99 -14.16
N SER A 30 7.11 -45.04 -14.69
CA SER A 30 7.98 -43.88 -14.89
C SER A 30 7.30 -42.82 -15.77
N PRO A 31 7.54 -41.51 -15.54
CA PRO A 31 7.00 -40.47 -16.40
C PRO A 31 7.58 -40.61 -17.82
N PRO A 32 6.81 -40.25 -18.87
CA PRO A 32 7.28 -40.38 -20.24
C PRO A 32 8.48 -39.47 -20.48
N ALA A 33 9.50 -40.01 -21.16
CA ALA A 33 10.65 -39.22 -21.61
C ALA A 33 10.18 -38.11 -22.58
N PRO A 34 10.83 -36.94 -22.57
CA PRO A 34 10.43 -35.84 -23.43
C PRO A 34 10.72 -36.22 -24.89
N GLN A 35 9.67 -36.30 -25.71
CA GLN A 35 9.82 -36.40 -27.15
C GLN A 35 10.21 -35.02 -27.69
N ASP A 36 11.36 -34.99 -28.35
CA ASP A 36 11.93 -33.83 -29.01
C ASP A 36 11.11 -33.54 -30.28
N GLY A 37 10.24 -32.52 -30.20
CA GLY A 37 9.38 -32.07 -31.28
C GLY A 37 9.40 -30.55 -31.33
N GLY A 38 10.12 -30.00 -32.31
CA GLY A 38 10.39 -28.58 -32.45
C GLY A 38 9.15 -27.74 -32.77
N THR A 39 8.50 -27.23 -31.74
CA THR A 39 7.79 -25.94 -31.75
C THR A 39 8.15 -25.20 -30.46
N LYS A 40 8.89 -24.09 -30.59
CA LYS A 40 9.36 -23.31 -29.43
C LYS A 40 8.16 -22.79 -28.66
N ARG A 41 7.98 -23.28 -27.43
CA ARG A 41 6.86 -22.93 -26.54
C ARG A 41 6.79 -21.42 -26.29
N PRO A 42 5.59 -20.80 -26.35
CA PRO A 42 5.43 -19.35 -26.18
C PRO A 42 5.98 -18.78 -24.86
N GLY A 43 5.91 -19.54 -23.76
CA GLY A 43 6.41 -19.11 -22.44
C GLY A 43 7.93 -18.91 -22.41
N LEU A 44 8.70 -19.84 -22.96
CA LEU A 44 10.16 -19.70 -23.14
C LEU A 44 10.55 -18.46 -23.95
N ARG A 45 9.68 -17.96 -24.85
CA ARG A 45 9.90 -16.71 -25.59
C ARG A 45 9.81 -15.47 -24.69
N ALA A 46 8.94 -15.48 -23.68
CA ALA A 46 8.78 -14.38 -22.73
C ALA A 46 10.03 -14.23 -21.85
N LEU A 47 10.50 -15.32 -21.24
CA LEU A 47 11.75 -15.32 -20.46
C LEU A 47 12.98 -14.98 -21.31
N LYS A 48 12.99 -15.39 -22.59
CA LYS A 48 14.08 -15.08 -23.53
C LYS A 48 14.13 -13.59 -23.84
N LYS A 49 12.97 -12.94 -24.05
CA LYS A 49 12.86 -11.47 -24.18
C LYS A 49 13.27 -10.74 -22.88
N MET A 50 13.06 -11.37 -21.72
CA MET A 50 13.51 -10.82 -20.44
C MET A 50 15.02 -10.93 -20.20
N GLY A 51 15.76 -11.70 -21.02
CA GLY A 51 17.20 -11.94 -20.82
C GLY A 51 17.52 -12.85 -19.63
N LEU A 52 16.52 -13.56 -19.10
CA LEU A 52 16.62 -14.36 -17.87
C LEU A 52 16.60 -15.86 -18.11
N THR A 53 16.62 -16.31 -19.37
CA THR A 53 16.62 -17.74 -19.73
C THR A 53 17.85 -18.51 -19.27
N GLU A 54 18.99 -17.82 -19.10
CA GLU A 54 20.25 -18.41 -18.67
C GLU A 54 20.50 -18.26 -17.16
N ASP A 55 19.66 -17.49 -16.46
CA ASP A 55 19.85 -17.21 -15.03
C ASP A 55 19.57 -18.46 -14.18
N GLU A 56 20.55 -18.87 -13.39
CA GLU A 56 20.48 -20.11 -12.58
C GLU A 56 19.37 -20.06 -11.53
N ASP A 57 19.13 -18.90 -10.92
CA ASP A 57 18.08 -18.74 -9.89
C ASP A 57 16.68 -18.86 -10.53
N VAL A 58 16.48 -18.22 -11.68
CA VAL A 58 15.21 -18.27 -12.43
C VAL A 58 14.95 -19.68 -12.97
N ARG A 59 15.99 -20.37 -13.48
CA ARG A 59 15.89 -21.77 -13.91
C ARG A 59 15.50 -22.70 -12.76
N ALA A 60 16.10 -22.54 -11.59
CA ALA A 60 15.73 -23.30 -10.41
C ALA A 60 14.27 -23.03 -10.00
N MET A 61 13.82 -21.78 -10.07
CA MET A 61 12.41 -21.44 -9.79
C MET A 61 11.42 -22.03 -10.81
N LEU A 62 11.81 -22.17 -12.09
CA LEU A 62 11.00 -22.83 -13.12
C LEU A 62 10.91 -24.34 -12.90
N GLN A 63 11.98 -24.97 -12.40
CA GLN A 63 11.95 -26.36 -11.95
C GLN A 63 11.03 -26.51 -10.73
N GLY A 64 11.08 -25.54 -9.83
CA GLY A 64 10.24 -25.43 -8.63
C GLY A 64 10.88 -26.01 -7.37
N SER A 65 10.36 -25.61 -6.23
CA SER A 65 10.89 -25.90 -4.90
C SER A 65 9.80 -26.28 -3.91
N THR A 66 10.10 -27.20 -2.99
CA THR A 66 9.22 -27.49 -1.86
C THR A 66 9.55 -26.55 -0.71
N LEU A 67 8.68 -25.59 -0.43
CA LEU A 67 8.86 -24.62 0.65
C LEU A 67 7.83 -24.86 1.75
N CYS A 68 8.24 -24.70 2.99
CA CYS A 68 7.37 -24.80 4.15
C CYS A 68 6.70 -23.46 4.43
N LYS A 69 5.38 -23.39 4.24
CA LYS A 69 4.58 -22.22 4.62
C LYS A 69 4.35 -22.19 6.12
N ILE A 70 4.71 -21.06 6.73
CA ILE A 70 4.57 -20.81 8.17
C ILE A 70 3.39 -19.86 8.39
N ARG A 71 2.51 -20.18 9.34
CA ARG A 71 1.36 -19.32 9.70
C ARG A 71 1.22 -19.13 11.21
N SER A 72 1.58 -20.14 11.99
CA SER A 72 1.57 -20.12 13.46
C SER A 72 2.56 -21.17 13.97
N ARG A 73 2.84 -21.17 15.28
CA ARG A 73 3.75 -22.15 15.93
C ARG A 73 3.40 -23.62 15.63
N THR A 74 2.12 -23.92 15.41
CA THR A 74 1.62 -25.28 15.18
C THR A 74 1.22 -25.53 13.73
N TRP A 75 1.19 -24.49 12.90
CA TRP A 75 0.80 -24.60 11.49
C TRP A 75 1.98 -24.33 10.59
N HIS A 76 2.65 -25.41 10.22
CA HIS A 76 3.69 -25.47 9.19
C HIS A 76 3.23 -26.45 8.11
N LYS A 77 3.27 -26.04 6.85
CA LYS A 77 2.83 -26.89 5.73
C LYS A 77 3.71 -26.75 4.52
N GLU A 78 4.30 -27.86 4.09
CA GLU A 78 5.04 -27.96 2.84
C GLU A 78 4.11 -27.79 1.64
N ARG A 79 4.59 -27.00 0.69
CA ARG A 79 3.91 -26.67 -0.56
C ARG A 79 4.96 -26.61 -1.65
N PHE A 80 4.64 -27.15 -2.80
CA PHE A 80 5.49 -27.00 -3.98
C PHE A 80 5.16 -25.65 -4.64
N TYR A 81 6.19 -24.84 -4.88
CA TYR A 81 6.12 -23.54 -5.55
C TYR A 81 6.92 -23.59 -6.84
N ARG A 82 6.37 -23.02 -7.92
CA ARG A 82 7.02 -23.04 -9.24
C ARG A 82 6.70 -21.78 -10.02
N LEU A 83 7.74 -21.12 -10.52
CA LEU A 83 7.61 -20.05 -11.50
C LEU A 83 7.04 -20.63 -12.80
N GLN A 84 6.05 -19.95 -13.38
CA GLN A 84 5.51 -20.34 -14.68
C GLN A 84 6.41 -19.84 -15.80
N GLU A 85 6.29 -20.43 -16.99
CA GLU A 85 7.11 -20.05 -18.15
C GLU A 85 6.91 -18.58 -18.57
N ASP A 86 5.83 -17.93 -18.13
CA ASP A 86 5.62 -16.48 -18.31
C ASP A 86 6.62 -15.61 -17.54
N GLY A 87 7.33 -16.15 -16.54
CA GLY A 87 8.27 -15.41 -15.70
C GLY A 87 7.61 -14.43 -14.71
N LEU A 88 6.29 -14.29 -14.69
CA LEU A 88 5.58 -13.33 -13.84
C LEU A 88 4.58 -13.99 -12.88
N SER A 89 4.29 -15.27 -13.07
CA SER A 89 3.33 -16.02 -12.26
C SER A 89 4.04 -17.10 -11.47
N VAL A 90 3.78 -17.17 -10.17
CA VAL A 90 4.23 -18.28 -9.31
C VAL A 90 3.03 -19.12 -8.92
N TRP A 91 3.02 -20.36 -9.40
CA TRP A 91 2.04 -21.36 -9.03
C TRP A 91 2.46 -22.08 -7.75
N PHE A 92 1.49 -22.52 -6.94
CA PHE A 92 1.76 -23.39 -5.79
C PHE A 92 0.67 -24.44 -5.53
N GLN A 93 1.05 -25.61 -5.05
CA GLN A 93 0.10 -26.72 -4.83
C GLN A 93 -0.58 -26.66 -3.45
N ARG A 94 -1.92 -26.82 -3.35
CA ARG A 94 -2.63 -27.17 -2.09
C ARG A 94 -2.98 -28.66 -2.05
N ARG A 95 -3.21 -29.18 -0.83
CA ARG A 95 -3.42 -30.62 -0.53
C ARG A 95 -4.71 -31.24 -1.12
N ILE A 96 -5.69 -30.45 -1.59
CA ILE A 96 -6.98 -30.95 -2.08
C ILE A 96 -7.00 -30.87 -3.61
N ARG A 97 -6.85 -32.01 -4.29
CA ARG A 97 -6.85 -32.15 -5.75
C ARG A 97 -8.19 -31.85 -6.44
N ARG A 98 -9.28 -31.60 -5.69
CA ARG A 98 -10.66 -31.48 -6.21
C ARG A 98 -11.19 -30.05 -6.37
N ALA A 99 -10.40 -29.01 -6.09
CA ALA A 99 -10.83 -27.62 -6.30
C ALA A 99 -10.13 -27.04 -7.55
N PRO A 100 -10.86 -26.54 -8.56
CA PRO A 100 -10.31 -26.08 -9.84
C PRO A 100 -9.60 -24.71 -9.77
N SER A 101 -9.25 -24.20 -8.58
CA SER A 101 -8.58 -22.90 -8.48
C SER A 101 -7.07 -23.06 -8.66
N GLN A 102 -6.55 -22.55 -9.77
CA GLN A 102 -5.11 -22.37 -9.98
C GLN A 102 -4.58 -21.41 -8.90
N HIS A 103 -3.86 -21.95 -7.93
CA HIS A 103 -3.29 -21.17 -6.83
C HIS A 103 -2.04 -20.46 -7.29
N ILE A 104 -2.22 -19.27 -7.87
CA ILE A 104 -1.16 -18.44 -8.44
C ILE A 104 -1.04 -17.13 -7.64
N PHE A 105 0.18 -16.62 -7.53
CA PHE A 105 0.41 -15.20 -7.23
C PHE A 105 1.35 -14.60 -8.26
N TYR A 106 1.25 -13.29 -8.44
CA TYR A 106 1.96 -12.58 -9.50
C TYR A 106 3.11 -11.77 -8.92
N VAL A 107 4.25 -11.78 -9.62
CA VAL A 107 5.44 -10.99 -9.30
C VAL A 107 5.09 -9.51 -9.22
N GLN A 108 4.21 -9.01 -10.09
CA GLN A 108 3.74 -7.62 -10.10
C GLN A 108 3.07 -7.17 -8.78
N HIS A 109 2.51 -8.12 -8.02
CA HIS A 109 1.85 -7.87 -6.74
C HIS A 109 2.81 -7.95 -5.55
N ILE A 110 4.07 -8.31 -5.76
CA ILE A 110 5.09 -8.36 -4.71
C ILE A 110 5.54 -6.94 -4.43
N GLU A 111 5.45 -6.53 -3.17
CA GLU A 111 5.92 -5.25 -2.67
C GLU A 111 7.36 -5.32 -2.19
N ALA A 112 7.76 -6.45 -1.59
CA ALA A 112 9.12 -6.72 -1.17
C ALA A 112 9.33 -8.21 -0.96
N VAL A 113 10.57 -8.66 -1.11
CA VAL A 113 11.02 -9.97 -0.63
C VAL A 113 11.99 -9.69 0.52
N ARG A 114 11.68 -10.25 1.69
CA ARG A 114 12.45 -10.03 2.93
C ARG A 114 13.14 -11.31 3.35
N GLU A 115 14.38 -11.19 3.79
CA GLU A 115 15.22 -12.33 4.16
C GLU A 115 15.13 -12.62 5.65
N GLY A 116 15.29 -13.90 6.01
CA GLY A 116 15.31 -14.33 7.40
C GLY A 116 14.04 -13.98 8.16
N HIS A 117 14.19 -13.60 9.43
CA HIS A 117 13.07 -13.29 10.33
C HIS A 117 12.72 -11.80 10.33
N GLN A 118 12.66 -11.18 9.14
CA GLN A 118 12.33 -9.77 9.01
C GLN A 118 10.83 -9.48 9.10
N SER A 119 9.95 -10.46 8.86
CA SER A 119 8.50 -10.30 9.05
C SER A 119 8.06 -10.58 10.48
N GLU A 120 6.97 -9.95 10.91
CA GLU A 120 6.36 -10.24 12.21
C GLU A 120 6.03 -11.74 12.39
N GLY A 121 5.50 -12.37 11.34
CA GLY A 121 5.13 -13.78 11.36
C GLY A 121 6.33 -14.70 11.59
N LEU A 122 7.45 -14.45 10.90
CA LEU A 122 8.66 -15.24 11.08
C LEU A 122 9.38 -14.96 12.40
N ARG A 123 9.37 -13.73 12.93
CA ARG A 123 9.87 -13.46 14.29
C ARG A 123 9.10 -14.26 15.34
N ARG A 124 7.78 -14.37 15.19
CA ARG A 124 6.91 -15.05 16.17
C ARG A 124 6.88 -16.58 16.03
N PHE A 125 6.95 -17.07 14.80
CA PHE A 125 6.65 -18.48 14.47
C PHE A 125 7.80 -19.20 13.74
N GLY A 126 8.80 -18.48 13.25
CA GLY A 126 9.91 -19.03 12.45
C GLY A 126 11.04 -19.64 13.26
N GLY A 127 11.04 -19.54 14.60
CA GLY A 127 12.17 -19.96 15.46
C GLY A 127 12.62 -21.42 15.34
N ALA A 128 11.81 -22.30 14.76
CA ALA A 128 12.20 -23.69 14.45
C ALA A 128 13.12 -23.81 13.21
N PHE A 129 13.28 -22.74 12.45
CA PHE A 129 14.06 -22.70 11.22
C PHE A 129 15.20 -21.69 11.35
N ALA A 130 16.37 -22.02 10.80
CA ALA A 130 17.50 -21.10 10.78
C ALA A 130 17.15 -19.86 9.93
N PRO A 131 17.49 -18.63 10.35
CA PRO A 131 17.16 -17.42 9.60
C PRO A 131 17.61 -17.47 8.13
N ALA A 132 18.79 -18.02 7.83
CA ALA A 132 19.29 -18.12 6.45
C ALA A 132 18.40 -18.99 5.52
N ARG A 133 17.47 -19.78 6.07
CA ARG A 133 16.52 -20.62 5.32
C ARG A 133 15.15 -19.96 5.16
N CYS A 134 14.92 -18.82 5.79
CA CYS A 134 13.61 -18.19 5.84
C CYS A 134 13.52 -17.01 4.87
N LEU A 135 12.34 -16.84 4.26
CA LEU A 135 12.02 -15.68 3.45
C LEU A 135 10.54 -15.29 3.59
N THR A 136 10.24 -14.02 3.38
CA THR A 136 8.88 -13.49 3.32
C THR A 136 8.63 -12.82 1.98
N ILE A 137 7.52 -13.17 1.34
CA ILE A 137 6.98 -12.41 0.20
C ILE A 137 5.91 -11.46 0.75
N ALA A 138 6.23 -10.17 0.80
CA ALA A 138 5.29 -9.11 1.15
C ALA A 138 4.54 -8.68 -0.11
N PHE A 139 3.21 -8.61 -0.03
CA PHE A 139 2.35 -8.25 -1.15
C PHE A 139 1.83 -6.82 -1.01
N LYS A 140 1.65 -6.15 -2.15
CA LYS A 140 1.03 -4.83 -2.22
C LYS A 140 -0.39 -4.86 -1.63
N GLY A 141 -0.76 -3.76 -0.95
CA GLY A 141 -2.10 -3.54 -0.43
C GLY A 141 -2.41 -4.33 0.85
N ARG A 142 -3.66 -4.81 0.98
CA ARG A 142 -4.14 -5.48 2.22
C ARG A 142 -3.85 -6.98 2.28
N ARG A 143 -3.13 -7.53 1.29
CA ARG A 143 -2.84 -8.96 1.22
C ARG A 143 -1.81 -9.34 2.28
N LYS A 144 -2.08 -10.41 3.03
CA LYS A 144 -1.16 -10.92 4.07
C LYS A 144 0.14 -11.42 3.46
N ASN A 145 1.24 -11.18 4.18
CA ASN A 145 2.57 -11.70 3.87
C ASN A 145 2.56 -13.24 3.74
N LEU A 146 3.42 -13.75 2.88
CA LEU A 146 3.67 -15.18 2.73
C LEU A 146 5.03 -15.51 3.31
N ASP A 147 5.02 -16.08 4.53
CA ASP A 147 6.20 -16.51 5.27
C ASP A 147 6.54 -17.96 4.93
N LEU A 148 7.81 -18.19 4.55
CA LEU A 148 8.30 -19.45 4.00
C LEU A 148 9.64 -19.83 4.65
N ALA A 149 9.87 -21.14 4.79
CA ALA A 149 11.17 -21.72 5.08
C ALA A 149 11.55 -22.73 4.00
N ALA A 150 12.75 -22.60 3.45
CA ALA A 150 13.31 -23.50 2.46
C ALA A 150 14.04 -24.70 3.10
N PRO A 151 14.22 -25.80 2.35
CA PRO A 151 15.04 -26.94 2.75
C PRO A 151 16.48 -26.53 3.09
N THR A 152 17.08 -25.65 2.30
CA THR A 152 18.45 -25.17 2.47
C THR A 152 18.54 -23.64 2.43
N ALA A 153 19.62 -23.08 2.97
CA ALA A 153 19.86 -21.63 2.91
C ALA A 153 20.04 -21.15 1.46
N GLU A 154 20.74 -21.94 0.65
CA GLU A 154 20.92 -21.63 -0.77
C GLU A 154 19.58 -21.61 -1.51
N GLU A 155 18.67 -22.53 -1.24
CA GLU A 155 17.36 -22.53 -1.88
C GLU A 155 16.51 -21.32 -1.48
N ALA A 156 16.56 -20.87 -0.21
CA ALA A 156 15.94 -19.60 0.18
C ALA A 156 16.54 -18.43 -0.61
N GLN A 157 17.87 -18.38 -0.71
CA GLN A 157 18.58 -17.32 -1.43
C GLN A 157 18.27 -17.30 -2.93
N ARG A 158 18.16 -18.47 -3.59
CA ARG A 158 17.71 -18.55 -4.98
C ARG A 158 16.34 -17.90 -5.20
N TRP A 159 15.38 -18.18 -4.32
CA TRP A 159 14.05 -17.57 -4.41
C TRP A 159 14.07 -16.07 -4.16
N VAL A 160 14.89 -15.59 -3.21
CA VAL A 160 15.05 -14.16 -2.93
C VAL A 160 15.65 -13.44 -4.14
N ARG A 161 16.80 -13.91 -4.65
CA ARG A 161 17.48 -13.32 -5.80
C ARG A 161 16.63 -13.39 -7.06
N GLY A 162 16.02 -14.55 -7.33
CA GLY A 162 15.20 -14.75 -8.52
C GLY A 162 13.95 -13.86 -8.54
N LEU A 163 13.21 -13.75 -7.43
CA LEU A 163 12.07 -12.84 -7.35
C LEU A 163 12.48 -11.36 -7.43
N ALA A 164 13.63 -10.98 -6.85
CA ALA A 164 14.17 -9.63 -6.97
C ALA A 164 14.53 -9.28 -8.42
N LYS A 165 15.20 -10.19 -9.15
CA LYS A 165 15.55 -10.04 -10.57
C LYS A 165 14.30 -9.91 -11.44
N LEU A 166 13.31 -10.78 -11.26
CA LEU A 166 12.05 -10.74 -12.02
C LEU A 166 11.32 -9.41 -11.82
N ARG A 167 11.29 -8.90 -10.58
CA ARG A 167 10.71 -7.58 -10.29
C ARG A 167 11.50 -6.44 -10.95
N ALA A 168 12.82 -6.43 -10.80
CA ALA A 168 13.65 -5.39 -11.41
C ALA A 168 13.48 -5.36 -12.94
N ARG A 169 13.36 -6.52 -13.59
CA ARG A 169 13.09 -6.60 -15.03
C ARG A 169 11.69 -6.09 -15.37
N LEU A 170 10.66 -6.45 -14.60
CA LEU A 170 9.30 -5.93 -14.79
C LEU A 170 9.26 -4.40 -14.70
N ASP A 171 9.96 -3.83 -13.71
CA ASP A 171 10.06 -2.38 -13.52
C ASP A 171 10.80 -1.73 -14.71
N ALA A 172 11.83 -2.37 -15.26
CA ALA A 172 12.64 -1.89 -16.38
C ALA A 172 12.03 -2.09 -17.79
N MET A 173 10.92 -2.83 -17.94
CA MET A 173 10.32 -3.04 -19.27
C MET A 173 9.81 -1.73 -19.87
N ASN A 174 10.11 -1.50 -21.15
CA ASN A 174 9.49 -0.40 -21.90
C ASN A 174 8.02 -0.71 -22.21
N GLN A 175 7.26 0.30 -22.63
CA GLN A 175 5.82 0.18 -22.83
C GLN A 175 5.43 -0.88 -23.89
N ARG A 176 6.22 -1.00 -24.96
CA ARG A 176 6.03 -2.01 -26.01
C ARG A 176 6.25 -3.42 -25.46
N GLU A 177 7.33 -3.63 -24.71
CA GLU A 177 7.62 -4.90 -24.04
C GLU A 177 6.55 -5.25 -23.02
N ARG A 178 6.04 -4.26 -22.26
CA ARG A 178 4.95 -4.46 -21.30
C ARG A 178 3.67 -4.90 -22.00
N LEU A 179 3.30 -4.26 -23.12
CA LEU A 179 2.10 -4.60 -23.88
C LEU A 179 2.22 -5.99 -24.52
N ASP A 180 3.33 -6.25 -25.23
CA ASP A 180 3.62 -7.57 -25.81
C ASP A 180 3.56 -8.67 -24.75
N HIS A 181 4.22 -8.44 -23.62
CA HIS A 181 4.26 -9.40 -22.52
C HIS A 181 2.88 -9.59 -21.90
N TRP A 182 2.14 -8.50 -21.70
CA TRP A 182 0.78 -8.52 -21.18
C TRP A 182 -0.15 -9.34 -22.07
N ILE A 183 -0.16 -9.08 -23.40
CA ILE A 183 -1.00 -9.83 -24.36
C ILE A 183 -0.66 -11.32 -24.28
N HIS A 184 0.62 -11.69 -24.43
CA HIS A 184 1.01 -13.10 -24.43
C HIS A 184 0.76 -13.80 -23.09
N SER A 185 1.02 -13.14 -21.96
CA SER A 185 0.81 -13.69 -20.62
C SER A 185 -0.68 -13.97 -20.35
N TYR A 186 -1.54 -13.01 -20.68
CA TYR A 186 -2.98 -13.12 -20.44
C TYR A 186 -3.66 -14.12 -21.37
N LEU A 187 -3.27 -14.16 -22.65
CA LEU A 187 -3.75 -15.16 -23.61
C LEU A 187 -3.38 -16.57 -23.17
N HIS A 188 -2.12 -16.81 -22.80
CA HIS A 188 -1.69 -18.12 -22.31
C HIS A 188 -2.42 -18.53 -21.02
N ARG A 189 -2.79 -17.56 -20.18
CA ARG A 189 -3.52 -17.80 -18.92
C ARG A 189 -5.01 -18.04 -19.13
N ALA A 190 -5.59 -17.43 -20.16
CA ALA A 190 -6.98 -17.66 -20.53
C ALA A 190 -7.15 -19.06 -21.12
N ASP A 191 -6.19 -19.51 -21.92
CA ASP A 191 -6.08 -20.87 -22.45
C ASP A 191 -5.84 -21.89 -21.32
N SER A 192 -6.95 -22.37 -20.75
CA SER A 192 -6.94 -23.18 -19.52
C SER A 192 -6.59 -24.63 -19.79
N ASN A 193 -6.78 -25.09 -21.03
CA ASN A 193 -6.51 -26.46 -21.47
C ASN A 193 -5.18 -26.57 -22.25
N GLN A 194 -4.51 -25.45 -22.51
CA GLN A 194 -3.22 -25.33 -23.20
C GLN A 194 -3.24 -25.87 -24.64
N ASP A 195 -4.39 -25.81 -25.30
CA ASP A 195 -4.51 -26.27 -26.69
C ASP A 195 -4.28 -25.17 -27.73
N SER A 196 -3.87 -23.96 -27.28
CA SER A 196 -3.62 -22.78 -28.10
C SER A 196 -4.86 -22.27 -28.84
N LYS A 197 -6.05 -22.69 -28.43
CA LYS A 197 -7.35 -22.18 -28.91
C LYS A 197 -8.11 -21.60 -27.73
N MET A 198 -8.93 -20.58 -27.99
CA MET A 198 -9.74 -19.96 -26.94
C MET A 198 -11.23 -20.19 -27.16
N SER A 199 -11.83 -20.96 -26.24
CA SER A 199 -13.29 -21.05 -26.13
C SER A 199 -13.89 -19.75 -25.57
N PHE A 200 -15.19 -19.55 -25.75
CA PHE A 200 -15.85 -18.36 -25.19
C PHE A 200 -15.72 -18.24 -23.66
N LYS A 201 -15.68 -19.37 -22.95
CA LYS A 201 -15.43 -19.39 -21.50
C LYS A 201 -14.04 -18.82 -21.15
N GLU A 202 -13.05 -19.13 -21.97
CA GLU A 202 -11.67 -18.67 -21.80
C GLU A 202 -11.54 -17.20 -22.19
N ILE A 203 -12.25 -16.74 -23.22
CA ILE A 203 -12.39 -15.31 -23.55
C ILE A 203 -13.05 -14.53 -22.40
N LYS A 204 -14.12 -15.05 -21.79
CA LYS A 204 -14.74 -14.42 -20.63
C LYS A 204 -13.76 -14.35 -19.44
N SER A 205 -12.96 -15.40 -19.24
CA SER A 205 -11.88 -15.39 -18.27
C SER A 205 -10.83 -14.33 -18.61
N LEU A 206 -10.45 -14.18 -19.88
CA LEU A 206 -9.53 -13.16 -20.37
C LEU A 206 -10.04 -11.75 -20.03
N LEU A 207 -11.30 -11.44 -20.37
CA LEU A 207 -11.95 -10.15 -20.11
C LEU A 207 -11.98 -9.82 -18.61
N LEU A 208 -12.39 -10.76 -17.77
CA LEU A 208 -12.36 -10.61 -16.30
C LEU A 208 -10.94 -10.37 -15.78
N MET A 209 -9.97 -11.10 -16.34
CA MET A 209 -8.58 -10.98 -15.97
C MET A 209 -8.01 -9.60 -16.31
N VAL A 210 -8.32 -9.08 -17.49
CA VAL A 210 -7.90 -7.73 -17.92
C VAL A 210 -8.73 -6.60 -17.28
N ASN A 211 -9.68 -6.95 -16.40
CA ASN A 211 -10.60 -6.04 -15.73
C ASN A 211 -11.43 -5.21 -16.73
N VAL A 212 -11.84 -5.84 -17.83
CA VAL A 212 -12.80 -5.30 -18.79
C VAL A 212 -14.19 -5.79 -18.38
N ASP A 213 -15.02 -4.85 -17.94
CA ASP A 213 -16.43 -5.12 -17.70
C ASP A 213 -17.18 -4.97 -19.02
N MET A 214 -17.59 -6.10 -19.59
CA MET A 214 -18.24 -6.16 -20.89
C MET A 214 -19.48 -7.04 -20.79
N ASN A 215 -20.57 -6.59 -21.41
CA ASN A 215 -21.79 -7.36 -21.51
C ASN A 215 -21.51 -8.71 -22.21
N ASP A 216 -21.85 -9.82 -21.54
CA ASP A 216 -21.64 -11.18 -22.05
C ASP A 216 -22.22 -11.40 -23.47
N MET A 217 -23.36 -10.78 -23.78
CA MET A 217 -24.01 -10.88 -25.10
C MET A 217 -23.19 -10.17 -26.17
N TYR A 218 -22.62 -9.02 -25.84
CA TYR A 218 -21.75 -8.26 -26.74
C TYR A 218 -20.43 -9.00 -26.98
N ALA A 219 -19.81 -9.50 -25.91
CA ALA A 219 -18.60 -10.31 -25.99
C ALA A 219 -18.81 -11.58 -26.82
N TYR A 220 -19.95 -12.25 -26.65
CA TYR A 220 -20.30 -13.46 -27.40
C TYR A 220 -20.54 -13.16 -28.88
N ARG A 221 -21.19 -12.04 -29.20
CA ARG A 221 -21.37 -11.60 -30.59
C ARG A 221 -20.02 -11.33 -31.25
N LEU A 222 -19.14 -10.57 -30.61
CA LEU A 222 -17.78 -10.33 -31.10
C LEU A 222 -17.01 -11.64 -31.31
N PHE A 223 -17.11 -12.57 -30.35
CA PHE A 223 -16.51 -13.90 -30.44
C PHE A 223 -17.01 -14.65 -31.68
N LYS A 224 -18.33 -14.73 -31.89
CA LYS A 224 -18.92 -15.42 -33.06
C LYS A 224 -18.61 -14.74 -34.38
N GLU A 225 -18.48 -13.42 -34.41
CA GLU A 225 -18.04 -12.70 -35.61
C GLU A 225 -16.57 -12.98 -35.99
N CYS A 226 -15.73 -13.34 -35.00
CA CYS A 226 -14.32 -13.65 -35.22
C CYS A 226 -14.06 -15.15 -35.47
N ASP A 227 -14.96 -16.04 -35.06
CA ASP A 227 -14.94 -17.51 -35.28
C ASP A 227 -15.26 -17.85 -36.75
N ARG A 228 -14.30 -17.59 -37.65
CA ARG A 228 -14.42 -17.87 -39.09
C ARG A 228 -14.34 -19.37 -39.38
N SER A 229 -13.63 -20.11 -38.54
CA SER A 229 -13.50 -21.56 -38.59
C SER A 229 -14.78 -22.29 -38.14
N ASN A 230 -15.71 -21.57 -37.49
CA ASN A 230 -17.00 -22.04 -37.01
C ASN A 230 -16.89 -23.30 -36.14
N ASN A 231 -15.83 -23.37 -35.34
CA ASN A 231 -15.53 -24.52 -34.47
C ASN A 231 -15.77 -24.19 -32.98
N GLU A 232 -16.39 -23.04 -32.70
CA GLU A 232 -16.67 -22.50 -31.37
C GLU A 232 -15.42 -22.17 -30.55
N ARG A 233 -14.31 -21.91 -31.24
CA ARG A 233 -13.03 -21.52 -30.65
C ARG A 233 -12.33 -20.52 -31.57
N LEU A 234 -11.55 -19.63 -31.00
CA LEU A 234 -10.67 -18.74 -31.75
C LEU A 234 -9.26 -19.31 -31.75
N GLU A 235 -8.62 -19.37 -32.92
CA GLU A 235 -7.22 -19.77 -33.06
C GLU A 235 -6.41 -18.76 -33.90
N GLY A 236 -5.15 -18.54 -33.50
CA GLY A 236 -4.18 -17.70 -34.22
C GLY A 236 -4.75 -16.37 -34.73
N PRO A 237 -4.97 -16.19 -36.05
CA PRO A 237 -5.51 -14.95 -36.64
C PRO A 237 -6.88 -14.52 -36.10
N GLU A 238 -7.73 -15.45 -35.66
CA GLU A 238 -9.07 -15.14 -35.13
C GLU A 238 -8.97 -14.50 -33.74
N ILE A 239 -7.98 -14.92 -32.93
CA ILE A 239 -7.67 -14.30 -31.64
C ILE A 239 -7.16 -12.87 -31.87
N GLU A 240 -6.28 -12.68 -32.86
CA GLU A 240 -5.76 -11.36 -33.21
C GLU A 240 -6.87 -10.41 -33.67
N GLU A 241 -7.81 -10.89 -34.50
CA GLU A 241 -8.98 -10.12 -34.92
C GLU A 241 -9.90 -9.77 -33.75
N PHE A 242 -10.16 -10.72 -32.85
CA PHE A 242 -10.94 -10.46 -31.66
C PHE A 242 -10.29 -9.39 -30.77
N LEU A 243 -8.98 -9.48 -30.53
CA LEU A 243 -8.23 -8.50 -29.75
C LEU A 243 -8.21 -7.13 -30.44
N ARG A 244 -8.03 -7.08 -31.77
CA ARG A 244 -8.07 -5.83 -32.54
C ARG A 244 -9.42 -5.12 -32.41
N ARG A 245 -10.53 -5.87 -32.47
CA ARG A 245 -11.88 -5.31 -32.26
C ARG A 245 -12.10 -4.88 -30.82
N LEU A 246 -11.63 -5.68 -29.86
CA LEU A 246 -11.74 -5.39 -28.43
C LEU A 246 -10.98 -4.11 -28.04
N LEU A 247 -9.80 -3.90 -28.62
CA LEU A 247 -8.92 -2.77 -28.35
C LEU A 247 -9.22 -1.56 -29.23
N LYS A 248 -10.25 -1.62 -30.08
CA LYS A 248 -10.62 -0.50 -30.95
C LYS A 248 -11.10 0.69 -30.10
N ARG A 249 -10.55 1.88 -30.37
CA ARG A 249 -10.85 3.12 -29.66
C ARG A 249 -11.35 4.18 -30.65
N PRO A 250 -12.64 4.14 -31.04
CA PRO A 250 -13.17 5.05 -32.07
C PRO A 250 -13.04 6.53 -31.71
N GLU A 251 -13.02 6.87 -30.42
CA GLU A 251 -12.79 8.23 -29.95
C GLU A 251 -11.34 8.69 -30.15
N LEU A 252 -10.37 7.78 -30.06
CA LEU A 252 -8.96 8.10 -30.37
C LEU A 252 -8.74 8.17 -31.88
N GLU A 253 -9.42 7.31 -32.64
CA GLU A 253 -9.49 7.41 -34.10
C GLU A 253 -10.03 8.79 -34.53
N GLU A 254 -11.10 9.27 -33.90
CA GLU A 254 -11.69 10.58 -34.20
C GLU A 254 -10.73 11.74 -33.90
N ILE A 255 -10.03 11.69 -32.75
CA ILE A 255 -9.00 12.69 -32.41
C ILE A 255 -7.88 12.65 -33.43
N PHE A 256 -7.33 11.46 -33.72
CA PHE A 256 -6.27 11.29 -34.71
C PHE A 256 -6.69 11.81 -36.09
N HIS A 257 -7.91 11.48 -36.53
CA HIS A 257 -8.46 11.93 -37.81
C HIS A 257 -8.76 13.43 -37.90
N ARG A 258 -8.86 14.13 -36.77
CA ARG A 258 -8.99 15.59 -36.76
C ARG A 258 -7.72 16.27 -37.25
N TYR A 259 -6.56 15.69 -36.94
CA TYR A 259 -5.25 16.25 -37.26
C TYR A 259 -4.59 15.58 -38.47
N SER A 260 -4.95 14.33 -38.79
CA SER A 260 -4.43 13.64 -39.98
C SER A 260 -5.19 14.03 -41.24
N GLY A 261 -4.49 14.22 -42.36
CA GLY A 261 -5.09 14.36 -43.68
C GLY A 261 -5.80 13.10 -44.21
N GLU A 262 -6.15 13.11 -45.51
CA GLU A 262 -6.83 12.00 -46.17
C GLU A 262 -6.02 10.69 -46.19
N ASP A 263 -4.70 10.78 -46.06
CA ASP A 263 -3.75 9.68 -46.01
C ASP A 263 -3.73 8.95 -44.65
N ARG A 264 -4.41 9.49 -43.63
CA ARG A 264 -4.57 8.90 -42.29
C ARG A 264 -3.25 8.60 -41.58
N VAL A 265 -2.30 9.51 -41.75
CA VAL A 265 -1.04 9.57 -40.99
C VAL A 265 -0.84 10.99 -40.47
N LEU A 266 -0.06 11.15 -39.40
CA LEU A 266 0.35 12.45 -38.88
C LEU A 266 1.78 12.75 -39.31
N SER A 267 1.97 13.82 -40.06
CA SER A 267 3.29 14.43 -40.26
C SER A 267 3.75 15.16 -39.00
N ALA A 268 5.05 15.47 -38.90
CA ALA A 268 5.57 16.24 -37.77
C ALA A 268 4.88 17.61 -37.54
N PRO A 269 4.52 18.39 -38.59
CA PRO A 269 3.72 19.61 -38.42
C PRO A 269 2.30 19.36 -37.91
N GLU A 270 1.60 18.33 -38.39
CA GLU A 270 0.24 17.99 -37.92
C GLU A 270 0.27 17.47 -36.47
N LEU A 271 1.30 16.70 -36.10
CA LEU A 271 1.50 16.32 -34.71
C LEU A 271 1.81 17.54 -33.84
N LEU A 272 2.59 18.52 -34.33
CA LEU A 272 2.85 19.76 -33.61
C LEU A 272 1.55 20.53 -33.33
N GLU A 273 0.65 20.64 -34.32
CA GLU A 273 -0.65 21.28 -34.13
C GLU A 273 -1.45 20.60 -33.00
N PHE A 274 -1.46 19.26 -32.97
CA PHE A 274 -2.06 18.51 -31.86
C PHE A 274 -1.41 18.84 -30.50
N LEU A 275 -0.07 18.92 -30.45
CA LEU A 275 0.66 19.25 -29.21
C LEU A 275 0.37 20.68 -28.72
N GLU A 276 0.24 21.63 -29.64
CA GLU A 276 -0.09 23.02 -29.33
C GLU A 276 -1.54 23.15 -28.81
N ASP A 277 -2.48 22.47 -29.45
CA ASP A 277 -3.90 22.48 -29.06
C ASP A 277 -4.14 21.91 -27.65
N GLN A 278 -3.39 20.89 -27.25
CA GLN A 278 -3.48 20.35 -25.88
C GLN A 278 -2.75 21.19 -24.84
N GLY A 279 -2.02 22.23 -25.26
CA GLY A 279 -1.27 23.13 -24.37
C GLY A 279 0.03 22.53 -23.86
N GLU A 280 0.70 21.70 -24.67
CA GLU A 280 1.96 21.06 -24.29
C GLU A 280 3.09 22.10 -24.17
N ASP A 281 3.71 22.19 -22.99
CA ASP A 281 4.84 23.10 -22.76
C ASP A 281 6.05 22.70 -23.63
N GLY A 282 6.56 23.64 -24.43
CA GLY A 282 7.71 23.39 -25.32
C GLY A 282 7.38 22.62 -26.61
N ALA A 283 6.13 22.63 -27.05
CA ALA A 283 5.71 22.16 -28.36
C ALA A 283 6.56 22.81 -29.47
N THR A 284 7.32 21.99 -30.20
CA THR A 284 8.18 22.41 -31.32
C THR A 284 8.22 21.32 -32.38
N LEU A 285 8.53 21.69 -33.62
CA LEU A 285 8.64 20.71 -34.71
C LEU A 285 9.68 19.62 -34.42
N ALA A 286 10.82 20.01 -33.84
CA ALA A 286 11.87 19.07 -33.44
C ALA A 286 11.36 18.07 -32.37
N ARG A 287 10.52 18.54 -31.44
CA ARG A 287 9.89 17.68 -30.43
C ARG A 287 8.90 16.71 -31.08
N ALA A 288 8.07 17.18 -32.01
CA ALA A 288 7.16 16.32 -32.76
C ALA A 288 7.92 15.22 -33.51
N GLN A 289 8.97 15.57 -34.26
CA GLN A 289 9.84 14.59 -34.94
C GLN A 289 10.44 13.56 -33.97
N GLN A 290 10.91 14.01 -32.80
CA GLN A 290 11.44 13.12 -31.77
C GLN A 290 10.37 12.13 -31.28
N LEU A 291 9.14 12.58 -31.03
CA LEU A 291 8.04 11.71 -30.59
C LEU A 291 7.70 10.67 -31.66
N ILE A 292 7.65 11.06 -32.93
CA ILE A 292 7.47 10.12 -34.06
C ILE A 292 8.58 9.07 -34.04
N HIS A 293 9.85 9.50 -33.97
CA HIS A 293 10.98 8.57 -33.98
C HIS A 293 10.94 7.58 -32.78
N THR A 294 10.48 8.06 -31.63
CA THR A 294 10.43 7.30 -30.38
C THR A 294 9.28 6.30 -30.36
N TYR A 295 8.07 6.74 -30.74
CA TYR A 295 6.82 6.00 -30.49
C TYR A 295 6.26 5.29 -31.72
N GLU A 296 6.65 5.68 -32.93
CA GLU A 296 6.19 5.00 -34.14
C GLU A 296 6.71 3.56 -34.21
N LEU A 297 5.81 2.63 -34.53
CA LEU A 297 6.10 1.20 -34.60
C LEU A 297 6.45 0.75 -36.02
N ASN A 298 5.97 1.45 -37.05
CA ASN A 298 6.25 1.18 -38.45
C ASN A 298 7.54 1.87 -38.90
N GLU A 299 8.56 1.07 -39.22
CA GLU A 299 9.89 1.58 -39.62
C GLU A 299 9.84 2.43 -40.89
N THR A 300 8.94 2.11 -41.84
CA THR A 300 8.78 2.91 -43.05
C THR A 300 8.16 4.26 -42.73
N ALA A 301 7.10 4.32 -41.92
CA ALA A 301 6.49 5.58 -41.49
C ALA A 301 7.50 6.44 -40.72
N LYS A 302 8.26 5.82 -39.81
CA LYS A 302 9.32 6.45 -39.05
C LYS A 302 10.42 7.08 -39.92
N GLN A 303 10.85 6.39 -40.98
CA GLN A 303 11.84 6.90 -41.94
C GLN A 303 11.36 8.15 -42.68
N HIS A 304 10.04 8.27 -42.89
CA HIS A 304 9.42 9.41 -43.55
C HIS A 304 8.91 10.47 -42.57
N GLU A 305 9.24 10.35 -41.28
CA GLU A 305 8.75 11.23 -40.20
C GLU A 305 7.22 11.31 -40.13
N LEU A 306 6.57 10.16 -40.32
CA LEU A 306 5.12 10.00 -40.22
C LEU A 306 4.77 9.14 -39.01
N MET A 307 3.69 9.49 -38.33
CA MET A 307 3.10 8.75 -37.22
C MET A 307 1.76 8.14 -37.61
N THR A 308 1.66 6.84 -37.42
CA THR A 308 0.42 6.07 -37.60
C THR A 308 -0.43 6.17 -36.33
N LEU A 309 -1.70 5.75 -36.42
CA LEU A 309 -2.58 5.67 -35.24
C LEU A 309 -1.96 4.82 -34.12
N ASP A 310 -1.27 3.74 -34.46
CA ASP A 310 -0.59 2.89 -33.48
C ASP A 310 0.55 3.65 -32.77
N GLY A 311 1.36 4.41 -33.51
CA GLY A 311 2.39 5.27 -32.94
C GLY A 311 1.81 6.38 -32.05
N PHE A 312 0.70 6.99 -32.47
CA PHE A 312 0.00 8.00 -31.69
C PHE A 312 -0.56 7.45 -30.38
N MET A 313 -1.20 6.26 -30.42
CA MET A 313 -1.64 5.58 -29.19
C MET A 313 -0.48 5.21 -28.27
N MET A 314 0.67 4.81 -28.82
CA MET A 314 1.86 4.53 -28.03
C MET A 314 2.37 5.79 -27.32
N TYR A 315 2.38 6.95 -28.00
CA TYR A 315 2.69 8.23 -27.39
C TYR A 315 1.70 8.61 -26.28
N LEU A 316 0.39 8.54 -26.51
CA LEU A 316 -0.63 8.90 -25.50
C LEU A 316 -0.54 8.05 -24.22
N LEU A 317 -0.07 6.81 -24.35
CA LEU A 317 0.12 5.90 -23.22
C LEU A 317 1.52 5.98 -22.59
N SER A 318 2.39 6.84 -23.13
CA SER A 318 3.78 7.03 -22.68
C SER A 318 3.91 8.00 -21.51
N PRO A 319 5.06 8.03 -20.81
CA PRO A 319 5.34 9.04 -19.79
C PRO A 319 5.22 10.48 -20.30
N GLU A 320 5.51 10.72 -21.58
CA GLU A 320 5.41 12.01 -22.25
C GLU A 320 3.98 12.39 -22.61
N GLY A 321 3.05 11.41 -22.66
CA GLY A 321 1.61 11.64 -22.76
C GLY A 321 0.92 11.64 -21.39
N ALA A 322 1.68 11.69 -20.30
CA ALA A 322 1.11 11.60 -18.96
C ALA A 322 0.29 12.84 -18.62
N ALA A 323 -0.96 12.63 -18.16
CA ALA A 323 -1.83 13.70 -17.70
C ALA A 323 -1.32 14.45 -16.45
N LEU A 324 -0.25 13.97 -15.81
CA LEU A 324 0.36 14.58 -14.63
C LEU A 324 1.80 14.94 -14.97
N ASP A 325 2.21 16.14 -14.57
CA ASP A 325 3.56 16.64 -14.77
C ASP A 325 4.61 15.66 -14.18
N PRO A 326 5.49 15.08 -15.01
CA PRO A 326 6.56 14.19 -14.55
C PRO A 326 7.51 14.85 -13.55
N ALA A 327 7.69 16.17 -13.57
CA ALA A 327 8.51 16.90 -12.59
C ALA A 327 7.97 16.74 -11.16
N HIS A 328 6.66 16.48 -11.01
CA HIS A 328 6.01 16.24 -9.73
C HIS A 328 6.09 14.78 -9.25
N THR A 329 6.82 13.91 -9.95
CA THR A 329 7.08 12.53 -9.48
C THR A 329 8.09 12.47 -8.34
N GLY A 330 8.98 13.46 -8.26
CA GLY A 330 9.92 13.67 -7.16
C GLY A 330 9.43 14.73 -6.16
N VAL A 331 10.29 15.07 -5.20
CA VAL A 331 10.04 16.19 -4.29
C VAL A 331 10.34 17.49 -5.05
N PHE A 332 9.32 18.31 -5.28
CA PHE A 332 9.42 19.56 -6.01
C PHE A 332 9.04 20.79 -5.16
N GLN A 333 8.41 20.56 -4.00
CA GLN A 333 8.10 21.62 -3.05
C GLN A 333 9.37 22.13 -2.38
N ASP A 334 9.39 23.41 -2.00
CA ASP A 334 10.39 23.92 -1.07
C ASP A 334 10.24 23.21 0.28
N MET A 335 11.27 22.50 0.72
CA MET A 335 11.29 21.72 1.96
C MET A 335 12.01 22.45 3.13
N ASN A 336 12.32 23.74 2.95
CA ASN A 336 12.98 24.59 3.94
C ASN A 336 12.02 25.47 4.76
N GLN A 337 10.72 25.45 4.48
CA GLN A 337 9.74 26.16 5.30
C GLN A 337 9.57 25.49 6.67
N PRO A 338 9.07 26.20 7.70
CA PRO A 338 8.77 25.60 8.99
C PRO A 338 7.81 24.40 8.88
N LEU A 339 8.00 23.38 9.72
CA LEU A 339 7.21 22.13 9.67
C LEU A 339 5.68 22.34 9.69
N ALA A 340 5.20 23.42 10.33
CA ALA A 340 3.78 23.76 10.39
C ALA A 340 3.15 24.15 9.04
N HIS A 341 3.95 24.40 7.99
CA HIS A 341 3.47 24.84 6.67
C HIS A 341 3.12 23.68 5.73
N TYR A 342 3.31 22.42 6.17
CA TYR A 342 3.12 21.25 5.33
C TYR A 342 1.91 20.42 5.75
N PHE A 343 1.20 19.88 4.76
CA PHE A 343 0.31 18.75 5.01
C PHE A 343 1.14 17.48 5.22
N ILE A 344 1.03 16.89 6.40
CA ILE A 344 1.79 15.70 6.78
C ILE A 344 0.90 14.46 6.67
N SER A 345 1.30 13.52 5.81
CA SER A 345 0.64 12.22 5.68
C SER A 345 0.61 11.50 7.03
N SER A 346 -0.58 11.28 7.57
CA SER A 346 -0.80 10.86 8.97
C SER A 346 -1.72 9.63 9.05
N SER A 347 -1.40 8.71 9.95
CA SER A 347 -2.16 7.49 10.22
C SER A 347 -2.78 7.54 11.62
N HIS A 348 -4.03 7.08 11.73
CA HIS A 348 -4.77 6.92 12.98
C HIS A 348 -4.86 5.46 13.36
N ASN A 349 -4.70 5.13 14.65
CA ASN A 349 -4.65 3.77 15.18
C ASN A 349 -3.82 2.83 14.31
N THR A 350 -2.59 3.26 14.00
CA THR A 350 -1.73 2.65 12.98
C THR A 350 -1.51 1.17 13.19
N TYR A 351 -1.57 0.68 14.43
CA TYR A 351 -1.39 -0.72 14.80
C TYR A 351 -2.51 -1.64 14.29
N LEU A 352 -3.72 -1.15 14.03
CA LEU A 352 -4.85 -1.97 13.60
C LEU A 352 -4.80 -2.31 12.11
N THR A 353 -5.01 -3.57 11.76
CA THR A 353 -5.09 -3.99 10.35
C THR A 353 -6.50 -4.16 9.81
N ASP A 354 -7.51 -4.24 10.69
CA ASP A 354 -8.90 -4.50 10.35
C ASP A 354 -9.86 -3.64 11.21
N SER A 355 -10.75 -4.26 12.00
CA SER A 355 -11.78 -3.60 12.81
C SER A 355 -11.22 -2.91 14.07
N GLN A 356 -11.83 -1.77 14.44
CA GLN A 356 -11.56 -1.02 15.68
C GLN A 356 -11.95 -1.79 16.95
N ILE A 357 -12.85 -2.78 16.86
CA ILE A 357 -13.43 -3.45 18.04
C ILE A 357 -12.75 -4.80 18.34
N GLY A 358 -12.27 -5.51 17.33
CA GLY A 358 -11.71 -6.87 17.48
C GLY A 358 -10.72 -7.27 16.40
N GLY A 359 -10.17 -6.31 15.67
CA GLY A 359 -9.12 -6.56 14.69
C GLY A 359 -7.77 -6.92 15.34
N PRO A 360 -6.87 -7.57 14.59
CA PRO A 360 -5.51 -7.80 15.08
C PRO A 360 -4.68 -6.51 15.03
N SER A 361 -3.89 -6.30 16.08
CA SER A 361 -2.82 -5.31 16.13
C SER A 361 -1.52 -5.93 15.60
N SER A 362 -0.79 -5.21 14.75
CA SER A 362 0.39 -5.72 14.06
C SER A 362 1.46 -4.65 13.83
N THR A 363 2.73 -5.04 14.00
CA THR A 363 3.88 -4.22 13.59
C THR A 363 3.95 -4.00 12.09
N GLU A 364 3.44 -4.94 11.27
CA GLU A 364 3.38 -4.81 9.81
C GLU A 364 2.47 -3.65 9.36
N ALA A 365 1.54 -3.21 10.22
CA ALA A 365 0.69 -2.06 9.94
C ALA A 365 1.52 -0.76 9.87
N TYR A 366 2.50 -0.59 10.77
CA TYR A 366 3.47 0.51 10.71
C TYR A 366 4.38 0.40 9.49
N VAL A 367 4.88 -0.81 9.19
CA VAL A 367 5.73 -1.03 8.01
C VAL A 367 5.01 -0.62 6.72
N ARG A 368 3.74 -1.03 6.56
CA ARG A 368 2.92 -0.63 5.41
C ARG A 368 2.65 0.88 5.38
N ALA A 369 2.42 1.51 6.53
CA ALA A 369 2.23 2.96 6.58
C ALA A 369 3.48 3.70 6.06
N PHE A 370 4.68 3.28 6.47
CA PHE A 370 5.93 3.88 5.99
C PHE A 370 6.20 3.58 4.51
N ALA A 371 5.89 2.37 4.03
CA ALA A 371 5.99 2.02 2.61
C ALA A 371 5.01 2.81 1.71
N GLN A 372 4.00 3.47 2.30
CA GLN A 372 3.08 4.40 1.63
C GLN A 372 3.45 5.88 1.88
N GLY A 373 4.60 6.15 2.49
CA GLY A 373 5.08 7.52 2.74
C GLY A 373 4.46 8.21 3.94
N CYS A 374 3.71 7.50 4.81
CA CYS A 374 3.16 8.08 6.03
C CYS A 374 4.29 8.61 6.93
N ARG A 375 4.13 9.83 7.46
CA ARG A 375 5.11 10.57 8.28
C ARG A 375 4.64 10.84 9.71
N CYS A 376 3.41 10.46 10.07
CA CYS A 376 2.91 10.55 11.45
C CYS A 376 2.12 9.30 11.79
N VAL A 377 2.56 8.55 12.81
CA VAL A 377 1.95 7.28 13.22
C VAL A 377 1.50 7.33 14.67
N GLU A 378 0.47 6.57 15.00
CA GLU A 378 -0.18 6.57 16.32
C GLU A 378 0.19 5.32 17.13
N LEU A 379 0.45 5.52 18.42
CA LEU A 379 0.84 4.46 19.36
C LEU A 379 0.00 4.62 20.65
N ASP A 380 -0.99 3.74 20.82
CA ASP A 380 -1.84 3.70 22.01
C ASP A 380 -1.19 2.81 23.06
N CYS A 381 -0.47 3.44 23.98
CA CYS A 381 0.46 2.78 24.89
C CYS A 381 -0.23 2.48 26.23
N TRP A 382 -0.28 1.21 26.59
CA TRP A 382 -0.92 0.69 27.80
C TRP A 382 0.06 -0.15 28.62
N GLU A 383 -0.22 -0.29 29.91
CA GLU A 383 0.59 -1.14 30.77
C GLU A 383 0.52 -2.60 30.34
N GLY A 384 1.70 -3.23 30.24
CA GLY A 384 1.81 -4.65 29.94
C GLY A 384 2.46 -5.44 31.08
N PRO A 385 2.39 -6.78 31.01
CA PRO A 385 2.96 -7.66 32.01
C PRO A 385 4.49 -7.59 32.02
N GLY A 386 5.10 -7.80 33.19
CA GLY A 386 6.57 -7.83 33.33
C GLY A 386 7.25 -6.46 33.12
N GLY A 387 6.51 -5.36 33.30
CA GLY A 387 7.04 -4.00 33.14
C GLY A 387 7.26 -3.56 31.69
N GLU A 388 6.78 -4.34 30.71
CA GLU A 388 6.92 -4.06 29.29
C GLU A 388 5.64 -3.42 28.72
N PRO A 389 5.69 -2.17 28.22
CA PRO A 389 4.53 -1.50 27.65
C PRO A 389 4.02 -2.21 26.40
N VAL A 390 2.70 -2.18 26.20
CA VAL A 390 2.01 -2.78 25.06
C VAL A 390 1.22 -1.73 24.28
N ILE A 391 0.92 -2.04 23.01
CA ILE A 391 0.08 -1.23 22.13
C ILE A 391 -1.15 -2.03 21.72
N TYR A 392 -2.33 -1.44 21.91
CA TYR A 392 -3.63 -1.92 21.45
C TYR A 392 -4.72 -0.85 21.67
N HIS A 393 -5.91 -1.09 21.14
CA HIS A 393 -7.05 -0.20 21.37
C HIS A 393 -7.70 -0.55 22.71
N GLY A 394 -7.60 0.36 23.69
CA GLY A 394 -8.11 0.16 25.06
C GLY A 394 -9.58 -0.25 25.10
N HIS A 395 -9.98 -1.01 26.13
CA HIS A 395 -11.37 -1.44 26.34
C HIS A 395 -12.01 -2.20 25.15
N THR A 396 -11.20 -2.77 24.26
CA THR A 396 -11.68 -3.58 23.12
C THR A 396 -11.07 -4.99 23.11
N LEU A 397 -11.53 -5.84 22.19
CA LEU A 397 -11.04 -7.21 21.99
C LEU A 397 -9.87 -7.29 21.00
N THR A 398 -9.18 -6.17 20.74
CA THR A 398 -8.03 -6.12 19.83
C THR A 398 -6.82 -6.84 20.43
N SER A 399 -6.00 -7.46 19.58
CA SER A 399 -4.78 -8.14 20.07
C SER A 399 -3.72 -7.12 20.50
N LYS A 400 -2.76 -7.55 21.32
CA LYS A 400 -1.70 -6.69 21.85
C LYS A 400 -0.37 -6.93 21.12
N ILE A 401 0.39 -5.86 20.91
CA ILE A 401 1.79 -5.92 20.43
C ILE A 401 2.70 -5.18 21.42
N LEU A 402 3.98 -5.54 21.49
CA LEU A 402 4.91 -4.87 22.40
C LEU A 402 5.30 -3.50 21.86
N PHE A 403 5.38 -2.50 22.73
CA PHE A 403 5.85 -1.16 22.36
C PHE A 403 7.25 -1.19 21.74
N ARG A 404 8.17 -1.96 22.36
CA ARG A 404 9.55 -2.12 21.85
C ARG A 404 9.60 -2.65 20.42
N ASP A 405 8.70 -3.57 20.05
CA ASP A 405 8.67 -4.17 18.71
C ASP A 405 8.16 -3.16 17.67
N VAL A 406 7.28 -2.23 18.07
CA VAL A 406 6.85 -1.11 17.22
C VAL A 406 7.96 -0.10 17.03
N VAL A 407 8.67 0.30 18.10
CA VAL A 407 9.83 1.20 17.98
C VAL A 407 10.93 0.58 17.10
N GLN A 408 11.11 -0.74 17.19
CA GLN A 408 12.01 -1.49 16.31
C GLN A 408 11.58 -1.39 14.84
N ALA A 409 10.28 -1.55 14.55
CA ALA A 409 9.75 -1.36 13.20
C ALA A 409 9.91 0.09 12.70
N VAL A 410 9.78 1.10 13.57
CA VAL A 410 10.06 2.50 13.21
C VAL A 410 11.53 2.66 12.82
N ARG A 411 12.47 2.19 13.63
CA ARG A 411 13.91 2.26 13.33
C ARG A 411 14.25 1.70 11.96
N ASP A 412 13.71 0.51 11.67
CA ASP A 412 14.11 -0.24 10.48
C ASP A 412 13.42 0.26 9.19
N HIS A 413 12.26 0.95 9.30
CA HIS A 413 11.41 1.25 8.14
C HIS A 413 11.02 2.72 7.94
N ALA A 414 11.14 3.59 8.95
CA ALA A 414 10.66 4.97 8.90
C ALA A 414 11.16 5.75 7.67
N PHE A 415 12.43 5.55 7.28
CA PHE A 415 13.08 6.34 6.23
C PHE A 415 13.36 5.56 4.94
N THR A 416 12.71 4.41 4.75
CA THR A 416 12.94 3.56 3.56
C THR A 416 12.44 4.20 2.25
N LEU A 417 11.26 4.83 2.27
CA LEU A 417 10.69 5.51 1.09
C LEU A 417 10.99 7.01 1.06
N SER A 418 10.99 7.66 2.22
CA SER A 418 11.11 9.10 2.35
C SER A 418 12.10 9.47 3.46
N PRO A 419 13.06 10.38 3.20
CA PRO A 419 14.04 10.79 4.21
C PRO A 419 13.47 11.80 5.22
N TYR A 420 12.29 12.37 4.97
CA TYR A 420 11.70 13.41 5.80
C TYR A 420 11.18 12.90 7.15
N PRO A 421 11.10 13.76 8.17
CA PRO A 421 10.88 13.37 9.56
C PRO A 421 9.63 12.54 9.80
N VAL A 422 9.69 11.70 10.84
CA VAL A 422 8.56 10.90 11.34
C VAL A 422 8.14 11.37 12.73
N ILE A 423 6.83 11.54 12.93
CA ILE A 423 6.23 11.92 14.21
C ILE A 423 5.55 10.70 14.84
N LEU A 424 5.94 10.36 16.07
CA LEU A 424 5.28 9.35 16.89
C LEU A 424 4.26 10.05 17.80
N SER A 425 2.97 9.90 17.47
CA SER A 425 1.87 10.41 18.30
C SER A 425 1.54 9.39 19.39
N LEU A 426 1.99 9.67 20.62
CA LEU A 426 1.76 8.80 21.75
C LEU A 426 0.41 9.12 22.42
N GLU A 427 -0.48 8.14 22.48
CA GLU A 427 -1.62 8.13 23.39
C GLU A 427 -1.24 7.28 24.59
N ASN A 428 -0.91 7.94 25.71
CA ASN A 428 -0.25 7.30 26.83
C ASN A 428 -1.22 7.02 28.00
N HIS A 429 -1.37 5.73 28.31
CA HIS A 429 -2.16 5.19 29.41
C HIS A 429 -1.29 4.39 30.42
N CYS A 430 0.03 4.51 30.34
CA CYS A 430 0.97 3.80 31.20
C CYS A 430 1.21 4.52 32.55
N GLY A 431 1.49 3.77 33.62
CA GLY A 431 2.02 4.32 34.86
C GLY A 431 3.47 4.81 34.71
N LEU A 432 3.96 5.62 35.66
CA LEU A 432 5.26 6.30 35.58
C LEU A 432 6.44 5.36 35.30
N GLU A 433 6.47 4.18 35.91
CA GLU A 433 7.54 3.19 35.72
C GLU A 433 7.59 2.70 34.26
N GLN A 434 6.44 2.35 33.69
CA GLN A 434 6.37 1.90 32.30
C GLN A 434 6.57 3.05 31.31
N GLN A 435 6.22 4.29 31.66
CA GLN A 435 6.59 5.47 30.86
C GLN A 435 8.11 5.68 30.80
N ALA A 436 8.82 5.51 31.92
CA ALA A 436 10.28 5.53 31.92
C ALA A 436 10.85 4.40 31.05
N THR A 437 10.21 3.23 31.04
CA THR A 437 10.55 2.14 30.11
C THR A 437 10.28 2.49 28.65
N MET A 438 9.16 3.16 28.32
CA MET A 438 8.91 3.67 26.97
C MET A 438 10.01 4.64 26.53
N ALA A 439 10.39 5.59 27.39
CA ALA A 439 11.45 6.55 27.11
C ALA A 439 12.81 5.86 26.89
N ARG A 440 13.12 4.82 27.69
CA ARG A 440 14.33 4.00 27.53
C ARG A 440 14.35 3.27 26.19
N HIS A 441 13.25 2.61 25.81
CA HIS A 441 13.12 1.93 24.52
C HIS A 441 13.26 2.90 23.34
N LEU A 442 12.62 4.07 23.41
CA LEU A 442 12.76 5.10 22.38
C LEU A 442 14.22 5.52 22.22
N ARG A 443 14.93 5.82 23.32
CA ARG A 443 16.34 6.24 23.28
C ARG A 443 17.28 5.13 22.79
N SER A 444 17.14 3.92 23.33
CA SER A 444 18.06 2.81 23.02
C SER A 444 17.89 2.27 21.61
N ILE A 445 16.66 2.22 21.10
CA ILE A 445 16.37 1.63 19.79
C ILE A 445 16.58 2.66 18.69
N LEU A 446 16.06 3.89 18.84
CA LEU A 446 16.16 4.91 17.79
C LEU A 446 17.50 5.65 17.80
N GLY A 447 18.22 5.68 18.93
CA GLY A 447 19.53 6.33 19.05
C GLY A 447 19.50 7.76 18.50
N ASP A 448 20.42 8.05 17.60
CA ASP A 448 20.61 9.38 16.99
C ASP A 448 19.42 9.84 16.12
N MET A 449 18.57 8.90 15.66
CA MET A 449 17.37 9.24 14.90
C MET A 449 16.40 10.04 15.78
N LEU A 450 16.33 9.75 17.09
CA LEU A 450 15.42 10.41 18.00
C LEU A 450 15.85 11.85 18.27
N VAL A 451 14.91 12.79 18.20
CA VAL A 451 15.14 14.17 18.64
C VAL A 451 14.97 14.24 20.16
N THR A 452 16.06 14.48 20.87
CA THR A 452 16.07 14.60 22.35
C THR A 452 16.34 16.00 22.85
N GLN A 453 16.76 16.90 21.97
CA GLN A 453 17.06 18.30 22.29
C GLN A 453 16.70 19.20 21.09
N VAL A 454 16.57 20.49 21.36
CA VAL A 454 16.36 21.50 20.32
C VAL A 454 17.63 21.55 19.44
N LEU A 455 17.45 21.48 18.13
CA LEU A 455 18.46 21.72 17.12
C LEU A 455 18.88 23.20 17.15
N ASP A 456 20.14 23.46 16.82
CA ASP A 456 20.64 24.82 16.66
C ASP A 456 19.92 25.51 15.49
N SER A 457 18.87 26.28 15.78
CA SER A 457 18.11 27.03 14.78
C SER A 457 18.51 28.50 14.79
N GLN A 458 18.53 29.12 13.62
CA GLN A 458 18.75 30.57 13.51
C GLN A 458 17.56 31.38 14.05
N ASN A 459 16.37 30.78 14.06
CA ASN A 459 15.18 31.35 14.65
C ASN A 459 14.57 30.39 15.70
N PRO A 460 14.68 30.70 17.01
CA PRO A 460 14.07 29.90 18.07
C PRO A 460 12.54 29.99 18.10
N GLU A 461 11.95 30.97 17.41
CA GLU A 461 10.50 31.20 17.38
C GLU A 461 9.76 30.33 16.35
N GLU A 462 10.49 29.63 15.48
CA GLU A 462 9.93 28.79 14.42
C GLU A 462 10.25 27.31 14.59
N LEU A 463 9.39 26.44 14.05
CA LEU A 463 9.68 25.02 13.96
C LEU A 463 10.76 24.75 12.90
N PRO A 464 11.69 23.82 13.14
CA PRO A 464 12.65 23.41 12.11
C PRO A 464 11.95 22.92 10.85
N SER A 465 12.62 23.07 9.70
CA SER A 465 12.09 22.61 8.42
C SER A 465 12.16 21.08 8.29
N PRO A 466 11.35 20.47 7.40
CA PRO A 466 11.52 19.07 7.02
C PRO A 466 12.95 18.74 6.58
N GLU A 467 13.63 19.65 5.88
CA GLU A 467 15.01 19.48 5.43
C GLU A 467 15.99 19.32 6.62
N GLN A 468 15.88 20.20 7.62
CA GLN A 468 16.70 20.15 8.84
C GLN A 468 16.45 18.89 9.69
N LEU A 469 15.25 18.30 9.55
CA LEU A 469 14.80 17.13 10.30
C LEU A 469 14.88 15.82 9.51
N LYS A 470 15.61 15.78 8.38
CA LYS A 470 15.82 14.54 7.63
C LYS A 470 16.42 13.44 8.51
N GLY A 471 15.86 12.23 8.41
CA GLY A 471 16.25 11.07 9.21
C GLY A 471 15.88 11.17 10.70
N ARG A 472 15.11 12.19 11.12
CA ARG A 472 14.78 12.42 12.52
C ARG A 472 13.38 11.95 12.89
N VAL A 473 13.27 11.38 14.10
CA VAL A 473 12.03 10.93 14.72
C VAL A 473 11.66 11.86 15.86
N LEU A 474 10.47 12.44 15.82
CA LEU A 474 9.92 13.33 16.83
C LEU A 474 8.88 12.60 17.67
N VAL A 475 8.81 12.91 18.96
CA VAL A 475 7.77 12.39 19.86
C VAL A 475 6.75 13.48 20.13
N LYS A 476 5.48 13.19 19.81
CA LYS A 476 4.34 14.02 20.18
C LYS A 476 3.70 13.45 21.44
N GLY A 477 3.74 14.21 22.53
CA GLY A 477 3.28 13.77 23.85
C GLY A 477 3.13 14.92 24.84
N LYS A 478 2.60 14.62 26.04
CA LYS A 478 2.45 15.61 27.11
C LYS A 478 3.82 16.11 27.58
N LYS A 479 3.92 17.40 27.91
CA LYS A 479 5.15 18.04 28.43
C LYS A 479 4.88 18.60 29.82
N LEU A 480 5.81 18.37 30.76
CA LEU A 480 5.78 19.00 32.07
C LEU A 480 5.96 20.52 31.93
N PRO A 481 5.25 21.33 32.72
CA PRO A 481 5.52 22.76 32.79
C PRO A 481 6.99 22.99 33.13
N ALA A 482 7.67 23.88 32.40
CA ALA A 482 8.99 24.33 32.80
C ALA A 482 8.88 24.96 34.20
N ALA A 483 9.68 24.51 35.15
CA ALA A 483 9.69 25.04 36.51
C ALA A 483 10.02 26.54 36.46
N ARG A 484 8.99 27.38 36.44
CA ARG A 484 9.13 28.80 36.77
C ARG A 484 9.22 28.87 38.28
N SER A 485 10.31 29.46 38.76
CA SER A 485 10.44 29.92 40.14
C SER A 485 9.37 30.98 40.40
N ASP A 486 8.19 30.59 40.82
CA ASP A 486 7.38 31.40 41.71
C ASP A 486 6.36 30.52 42.44
N GLU A 487 6.20 30.77 43.73
CA GLU A 487 5.38 29.97 44.62
C GLU A 487 3.90 29.98 44.22
N GLY A 488 3.23 28.84 44.44
CA GLY A 488 1.80 28.83 44.74
C GLY A 488 0.85 28.98 43.57
N ARG A 489 0.62 27.90 42.82
CA ARG A 489 -0.72 27.39 42.44
C ARG A 489 -0.58 26.08 41.66
N ILE A 490 -0.77 24.96 42.36
CA ILE A 490 -1.19 23.71 41.73
C ILE A 490 -2.61 23.96 41.21
N LEU A 491 -2.74 24.45 39.98
CA LEU A 491 -4.00 24.37 39.26
C LEU A 491 -4.16 22.92 38.86
N SER A 492 -4.87 22.15 39.68
CA SER A 492 -5.51 20.94 39.19
C SER A 492 -6.42 21.38 38.04
N ASP A 493 -6.18 20.87 36.83
CA ASP A 493 -7.18 20.82 35.74
C ASP A 493 -8.34 19.90 36.18
N ARG A 494 -9.04 20.31 37.24
CA ARG A 494 -10.39 19.87 37.57
C ARG A 494 -11.31 20.69 36.67
N GLU A 495 -12.23 19.96 36.03
CA GLU A 495 -13.36 20.44 35.25
C GLU A 495 -13.11 20.49 33.72
N GLU A 496 -14.02 19.81 33.01
CA GLU A 496 -14.19 19.73 31.54
C GLU A 496 -13.43 18.60 30.78
N GLU A 497 -13.46 17.38 31.32
CA GLU A 497 -13.56 16.13 30.53
C GLU A 497 -14.95 15.47 30.76
N GLU A 498 -16.02 16.25 30.93
CA GLU A 498 -17.38 15.73 30.99
C GLU A 498 -18.02 15.78 29.59
N GLU A 499 -17.66 14.82 28.74
CA GLU A 499 -18.54 14.27 27.69
C GLU A 499 -18.01 12.86 27.38
N GLU A 500 -18.21 11.89 28.28
CA GLU A 500 -18.34 10.44 28.01
C GLU A 500 -18.74 9.73 29.32
N GLU A 501 -20.04 9.42 29.43
CA GLU A 501 -20.74 8.40 30.24
C GLU A 501 -20.55 8.33 31.78
N ASP A 502 -21.66 8.59 32.49
CA ASP A 502 -21.91 8.12 33.86
C ASP A 502 -21.79 6.59 33.89
N ASP A 503 -20.69 6.06 34.42
CA ASP A 503 -20.62 4.68 34.87
C ASP A 503 -19.94 4.63 36.25
N GLU A 504 -20.63 3.99 37.21
CA GLU A 504 -20.12 3.68 38.54
C GLU A 504 -18.91 2.72 38.44
N GLU A 505 -17.70 3.22 38.20
CA GLU A 505 -16.48 2.40 38.09
C GLU A 505 -15.84 2.08 39.46
N GLU A 506 -15.36 0.83 39.60
CA GLU A 506 -14.56 0.34 40.74
C GLU A 506 -13.33 1.24 41.01
N ALA A 507 -13.02 1.46 42.30
CA ALA A 507 -11.92 2.33 42.75
C ALA A 507 -10.55 2.04 42.09
N GLY A 508 -10.30 0.80 41.64
CA GLY A 508 -9.08 0.42 40.94
C GLY A 508 -8.92 1.03 39.55
N ALA A 509 -10.01 1.14 38.76
CA ALA A 509 -9.99 1.75 37.42
C ALA A 509 -9.78 3.27 37.52
N ALA A 510 -10.42 3.91 38.50
CA ALA A 510 -10.24 5.34 38.77
C ALA A 510 -8.80 5.70 39.18
N GLU A 511 -8.14 4.86 40.00
CA GLU A 511 -6.74 5.08 40.38
C GLU A 511 -5.79 4.88 39.19
N GLN A 512 -6.03 3.87 38.34
CA GLN A 512 -5.25 3.65 37.13
C GLN A 512 -5.38 4.81 36.13
N ARG A 513 -6.59 5.35 35.94
CA ARG A 513 -6.83 6.58 35.16
C ARG A 513 -6.09 7.80 35.76
N ARG A 514 -6.06 7.95 37.10
CA ARG A 514 -5.31 9.05 37.76
C ARG A 514 -3.81 8.92 37.56
N ARG A 515 -3.24 7.71 37.61
CA ARG A 515 -1.82 7.46 37.33
C ARG A 515 -1.48 7.70 35.84
N ALA A 516 -2.36 7.30 34.92
CA ALA A 516 -2.23 7.59 33.49
C ALA A 516 -2.29 9.10 33.15
N LYS A 517 -2.92 9.92 34.00
CA LYS A 517 -2.91 11.39 33.85
C LYS A 517 -1.54 12.01 34.15
N GLN A 518 -0.67 11.35 34.90
CA GLN A 518 0.68 11.82 35.21
C GLN A 518 1.66 11.52 34.07
N ILE A 519 2.69 12.36 33.92
CA ILE A 519 3.73 12.22 32.90
C ILE A 519 5.10 12.14 33.58
N SER A 520 5.90 11.13 33.22
CA SER A 520 7.27 10.97 33.70
C SER A 520 8.20 12.05 33.12
N PRO A 521 9.19 12.54 33.89
CA PRO A 521 10.20 13.46 33.38
C PRO A 521 10.92 12.93 32.12
N GLU A 522 11.22 11.64 32.09
CA GLU A 522 11.95 10.97 31.01
C GLU A 522 11.18 11.00 29.69
N LEU A 523 9.87 10.73 29.73
CA LEU A 523 9.01 10.76 28.54
C LEU A 523 8.65 12.19 28.14
N SER A 524 8.40 13.07 29.12
CA SER A 524 8.18 14.50 28.89
C SER A 524 9.35 15.17 28.16
N ALA A 525 10.59 14.80 28.50
CA ALA A 525 11.79 15.35 27.88
C ALA A 525 11.90 15.04 26.38
N LEU A 526 11.24 13.98 25.89
CA LEU A 526 11.25 13.62 24.47
C LEU A 526 10.29 14.46 23.61
N ALA A 527 9.32 15.16 24.22
CA ALA A 527 8.42 16.07 23.52
C ALA A 527 9.09 17.43 23.26
N VAL A 528 10.10 17.45 22.39
CA VAL A 528 10.92 18.63 22.08
C VAL A 528 10.11 19.66 21.30
N TYR A 529 9.73 19.32 20.07
CA TYR A 529 8.99 20.17 19.12
C TYR A 529 7.51 19.83 19.00
N CYS A 530 7.03 18.80 19.72
CA CYS A 530 5.65 18.32 19.59
C CYS A 530 4.96 18.15 20.95
N GLY A 531 4.99 19.20 21.78
CA GLY A 531 4.30 19.23 23.07
C GLY A 531 2.78 19.27 22.90
N ALA A 532 2.09 18.22 23.34
CA ALA A 532 0.64 18.14 23.25
C ALA A 532 -0.04 19.18 24.16
N THR A 533 -0.95 19.97 23.58
CA THR A 533 -1.75 20.99 24.28
C THR A 533 -3.23 20.88 23.86
N ARG A 534 -4.13 21.45 24.66
CA ARG A 534 -5.56 21.51 24.35
C ARG A 534 -5.86 22.79 23.58
N LEU A 535 -6.40 22.65 22.37
CA LEU A 535 -6.95 23.80 21.64
C LEU A 535 -8.34 24.16 22.17
N ARG A 536 -8.50 25.42 22.57
CA ARG A 536 -9.78 26.02 22.97
C ARG A 536 -10.47 26.77 21.83
N THR A 537 -9.69 27.47 21.00
CA THR A 537 -10.18 28.31 19.90
C THR A 537 -9.18 28.28 18.75
N LEU A 538 -9.67 28.33 17.50
CA LEU A 538 -8.82 28.50 16.32
C LEU A 538 -8.24 29.91 16.23
N ARG A 539 -8.76 30.88 16.97
CA ARG A 539 -8.22 32.25 17.06
C ARG A 539 -7.84 32.53 18.52
N PRO A 540 -6.63 32.19 18.95
CA PRO A 540 -6.13 32.61 20.25
C PRO A 540 -5.98 34.13 20.28
N ALA A 541 -6.23 34.74 21.44
CA ALA A 541 -5.85 36.14 21.65
C ALA A 541 -4.32 36.24 21.71
N PRO A 542 -3.71 37.33 21.21
CA PRO A 542 -2.28 37.53 21.31
C PRO A 542 -1.80 37.55 22.77
N PRO A 543 -0.57 37.09 23.07
CA PRO A 543 0.43 36.59 22.11
C PRO A 543 0.14 35.17 21.59
N PRO A 544 0.62 34.81 20.39
CA PRO A 544 0.46 33.46 19.86
C PRO A 544 1.10 32.41 20.79
N PRO A 545 0.60 31.16 20.77
CA PRO A 545 1.20 30.09 21.55
C PRO A 545 2.66 29.87 21.12
N PRO A 546 3.55 29.50 22.04
CA PRO A 546 4.95 29.27 21.71
C PRO A 546 5.10 28.13 20.69
N PRO A 547 6.14 28.20 19.84
CA PRO A 547 6.41 27.15 18.85
C PRO A 547 6.61 25.79 19.53
N GLY A 548 6.24 24.74 18.82
CA GLY A 548 6.35 23.37 19.31
C GLY A 548 5.19 22.87 20.16
N GLN A 549 4.12 23.67 20.31
CA GLN A 549 2.84 23.18 20.81
C GLN A 549 2.00 22.55 19.69
N VAL A 550 1.41 21.39 19.97
CA VAL A 550 0.59 20.61 19.03
C VAL A 550 -0.76 20.32 19.65
N SER A 551 -1.85 20.61 18.92
CA SER A 551 -3.19 20.20 19.35
C SER A 551 -3.71 19.02 18.55
N SER A 552 -4.39 18.09 19.22
CA SER A 552 -5.11 17.00 18.57
C SER A 552 -6.61 17.15 18.73
N LEU A 553 -7.34 17.06 17.62
CA LEU A 553 -8.78 17.30 17.57
C LEU A 553 -9.49 16.10 16.99
N SER A 554 -10.58 15.65 17.63
CA SER A 554 -11.53 14.76 16.95
C SER A 554 -12.19 15.48 15.78
N GLU A 555 -12.66 14.73 14.79
CA GLU A 555 -13.38 15.29 13.64
C GLU A 555 -14.58 16.16 14.08
N ARG A 556 -15.37 15.68 15.04
CA ARG A 556 -16.49 16.42 15.63
C ARG A 556 -16.05 17.76 16.22
N LYS A 557 -14.98 17.76 17.03
CA LYS A 557 -14.45 18.98 17.66
C LYS A 557 -13.88 19.96 16.62
N ALA A 558 -13.18 19.45 15.62
CA ALA A 558 -12.66 20.29 14.56
C ALA A 558 -13.75 20.92 13.71
N LYS A 559 -14.79 20.16 13.32
CA LYS A 559 -15.99 20.68 12.63
C LYS A 559 -16.65 21.79 13.45
N LYS A 560 -16.80 21.59 14.77
CA LYS A 560 -17.33 22.60 15.70
C LYS A 560 -16.50 23.88 15.67
N LEU A 561 -15.19 23.77 15.85
CA LEU A 561 -14.28 24.93 15.87
C LEU A 561 -14.25 25.69 14.54
N ILE A 562 -14.23 24.97 13.40
CA ILE A 562 -14.29 25.57 12.06
C ILE A 562 -15.59 26.37 11.88
N ARG A 563 -16.73 25.79 12.29
CA ARG A 563 -18.03 26.47 12.23
C ARG A 563 -18.08 27.73 13.10
N GLU A 564 -17.52 27.66 14.31
CA GLU A 564 -17.45 28.80 15.23
C GLU A 564 -16.54 29.93 14.69
N ALA A 565 -15.41 29.57 14.10
CA ALA A 565 -14.50 30.54 13.46
C ALA A 565 -15.12 31.20 12.23
N GLY A 566 -15.92 30.46 11.45
CA GLY A 566 -16.69 30.99 10.32
C GLY A 566 -17.75 32.00 10.76
N ARG A 567 -18.56 31.68 11.79
CA ARG A 567 -19.59 32.60 12.33
C ARG A 567 -19.03 33.92 12.84
N LYS A 568 -17.80 33.93 13.38
CA LYS A 568 -17.13 35.18 13.79
C LYS A 568 -16.67 36.06 12.62
N ARG A 569 -16.65 35.58 11.36
CA ARG A 569 -16.45 36.45 10.18
C ARG A 569 -17.72 37.23 9.82
N ASP A 570 -18.89 36.62 9.98
CA ASP A 570 -20.16 37.25 9.55
C ASP A 570 -20.66 38.35 10.52
N VAL A 571 -20.10 38.44 11.73
CA VAL A 571 -20.55 39.39 12.78
C VAL A 571 -19.63 40.61 12.91
N GLY A 572 -18.54 40.70 12.13
CA GLY A 572 -17.62 41.84 12.16
C GLY A 572 -17.17 42.26 10.77
N HIS A 573 -17.59 43.45 10.34
CA HIS A 573 -17.23 44.17 9.11
C HIS A 573 -17.96 43.76 7.82
N LEU A 574 -19.15 44.34 7.63
CA LEU A 574 -19.51 44.93 6.33
C LEU A 574 -18.59 46.15 6.13
N GLY A 575 -17.44 45.92 5.50
CA GLY A 575 -16.45 46.94 5.18
C GLY A 575 -15.40 46.34 4.27
N GLN A 576 -15.38 46.85 3.04
CA GLN A 576 -14.50 46.58 1.89
C GLN A 576 -13.10 46.01 2.14
N GLU A 577 -12.66 45.28 1.10
CA GLU A 577 -11.28 44.89 0.70
C GLU A 577 -10.76 43.50 1.07
N GLY A 578 -10.27 42.83 0.02
CA GLY A 578 -9.15 41.91 0.10
C GLY A 578 -9.50 40.43 0.16
N ARG A 579 -9.11 39.69 -0.90
CA ARG A 579 -8.90 38.24 -0.85
C ARG A 579 -7.85 37.95 0.23
N GLY A 580 -8.31 37.70 1.46
CA GLY A 580 -7.44 37.35 2.57
C GLY A 580 -7.07 35.88 2.51
N ASP A 581 -5.93 35.58 1.88
CA ASP A 581 -5.18 34.36 2.12
C ASP A 581 -5.06 34.16 3.64
N LEU A 582 -5.28 32.93 4.11
CA LEU A 582 -4.77 32.52 5.43
C LEU A 582 -3.23 32.45 5.33
N GLN A 583 -2.58 33.60 5.26
CA GLN A 583 -1.16 33.69 5.58
C GLN A 583 -1.05 33.35 7.06
N ALA A 584 -0.41 32.23 7.38
CA ALA A 584 -0.06 31.90 8.75
C ALA A 584 1.05 32.88 9.19
N PRO A 585 0.80 33.88 10.06
CA PRO A 585 1.90 34.59 10.71
C PRO A 585 2.76 33.56 11.47
N GLY A 586 4.09 33.69 11.44
CA GLY A 586 5.10 32.69 11.87
C GLY A 586 5.10 32.21 13.33
N GLY A 587 3.95 31.84 13.89
CA GLY A 587 3.77 31.38 15.26
C GLY A 587 2.62 30.38 15.44
N TRP A 588 2.14 29.72 14.36
CA TRP A 588 1.14 28.67 14.50
C TRP A 588 1.80 27.34 14.88
N GLY A 589 1.42 26.80 16.04
CA GLY A 589 1.71 25.42 16.41
C GLY A 589 1.08 24.43 15.41
N MET A 590 1.61 23.21 15.34
CA MET A 590 1.07 22.19 14.43
C MET A 590 -0.32 21.72 14.90
N LEU A 591 -1.20 21.43 13.95
CA LEU A 591 -2.51 20.84 14.23
C LEU A 591 -2.54 19.40 13.72
N LYS A 592 -2.75 18.42 14.60
CA LYS A 592 -3.08 17.04 14.20
C LYS A 592 -4.59 16.86 14.24
N MET A 593 -5.20 16.68 13.08
CA MET A 593 -6.60 16.28 12.99
C MET A 593 -6.69 14.75 13.17
N VAL A 594 -7.40 14.30 14.20
CA VAL A 594 -7.63 12.90 14.49
C VAL A 594 -9.02 12.51 13.96
N TRP A 595 -9.02 11.65 12.95
CA TRP A 595 -10.24 11.02 12.46
C TRP A 595 -10.65 9.89 13.42
N LYS A 596 -11.39 10.24 14.48
CA LYS A 596 -12.12 9.26 15.30
C LYS A 596 -13.35 8.85 14.49
N GLY A 597 -13.21 7.80 13.69
CA GLY A 597 -14.36 7.21 13.00
C GLY A 597 -15.28 6.59 14.06
N ASP A 598 -16.42 7.22 14.30
CA ASP A 598 -17.45 6.63 15.16
C ASP A 598 -17.81 5.25 14.60
N GLY A 599 -17.83 4.25 15.47
CA GLY A 599 -17.93 2.82 15.16
C GLY A 599 -19.30 2.37 14.63
N GLU A 600 -19.89 3.10 13.68
CA GLU A 600 -21.11 2.67 12.99
C GLU A 600 -20.91 2.68 11.48
N GLY A 601 -21.02 1.49 10.89
CA GLY A 601 -21.52 1.29 9.54
C GLY A 601 -20.72 1.93 8.38
N SER A 602 -20.31 1.09 7.44
CA SER A 602 -20.09 1.52 6.06
C SER A 602 -21.32 2.28 5.53
N GLY A 603 -21.31 3.59 5.65
CA GLY A 603 -22.32 4.50 5.12
C GLY A 603 -21.60 5.60 4.35
N ALA A 604 -21.62 5.48 3.03
CA ALA A 604 -21.18 6.56 2.15
C ALA A 604 -22.02 7.81 2.46
N VAL A 605 -21.44 8.79 3.15
CA VAL A 605 -22.05 10.11 3.29
C VAL A 605 -21.83 10.84 1.97
N LYS A 606 -22.91 10.90 1.18
CA LYS A 606 -23.06 11.86 0.07
C LYS A 606 -22.90 13.26 0.64
N SER A 607 -21.85 13.97 0.26
CA SER A 607 -21.78 15.42 0.43
C SER A 607 -22.61 16.07 -0.67
N SER A 608 -23.78 16.61 -0.31
CA SER A 608 -24.52 17.56 -1.13
C SER A 608 -23.83 18.94 -1.05
N GLY A 609 -23.20 19.36 -2.15
CA GLY A 609 -22.78 20.76 -2.36
C GLY A 609 -21.53 20.93 -3.24
N GLY A 610 -21.73 21.22 -4.53
CA GLY A 610 -20.89 22.06 -5.41
C GLY A 610 -19.43 21.66 -5.71
N PRO A 611 -18.94 21.79 -6.96
CA PRO A 611 -17.72 21.12 -7.39
C PRO A 611 -16.45 21.84 -6.90
N GLN A 612 -15.72 21.24 -5.97
CA GLN A 612 -14.30 21.53 -5.78
C GLN A 612 -13.49 20.29 -6.19
N ARG A 613 -12.65 20.48 -7.21
CA ARG A 613 -11.76 19.48 -7.79
C ARG A 613 -10.76 19.01 -6.72
N GLY A 614 -10.95 17.79 -6.23
CA GLY A 614 -10.04 17.14 -5.29
C GLY A 614 -8.85 16.53 -6.02
N ALA A 615 -7.64 16.94 -5.63
CA ALA A 615 -6.41 16.27 -5.96
C ALA A 615 -6.38 14.88 -5.28
N GLN A 616 -6.50 13.82 -6.08
CA GLN A 616 -6.21 12.46 -5.65
C GLN A 616 -4.70 12.23 -5.75
N SER A 617 -4.13 11.65 -4.70
CA SER A 617 -2.73 11.23 -4.62
C SER A 617 -2.32 10.40 -5.85
N ALA A 618 -1.38 10.94 -6.63
CA ALA A 618 -0.75 10.24 -7.73
C ALA A 618 0.14 9.11 -7.19
N HIS A 619 -0.32 7.88 -7.34
CA HIS A 619 0.57 6.71 -7.33
C HIS A 619 1.11 6.50 -8.75
N PRO A 620 2.35 6.00 -8.92
CA PRO A 620 2.85 5.62 -10.24
C PRO A 620 1.87 4.61 -10.85
N VAL A 621 1.42 4.93 -12.06
CA VAL A 621 0.42 4.19 -12.82
C VAL A 621 1.01 2.82 -13.18
N GLY A 622 0.85 1.86 -12.27
CA GLY A 622 0.80 0.46 -12.65
C GLY A 622 -0.47 0.27 -13.46
N LEU A 623 -0.31 0.07 -14.77
CA LEU A 623 -1.35 -0.13 -15.78
C LEU A 623 -2.63 -0.72 -15.17
N ARG A 624 -3.59 0.14 -14.86
CA ARG A 624 -4.99 -0.26 -14.89
C ARG A 624 -5.25 -0.59 -16.36
N GLY A 625 -5.78 -1.77 -16.65
CA GLY A 625 -6.28 -2.07 -17.99
C GLY A 625 -7.18 -0.94 -18.48
N PRO A 626 -7.25 -0.71 -19.81
CA PRO A 626 -8.08 0.36 -20.37
C PRO A 626 -9.48 0.25 -19.75
N ARG A 627 -9.91 1.30 -19.05
CA ARG A 627 -11.28 1.38 -18.57
C ARG A 627 -12.16 1.52 -19.81
N VAL A 628 -12.96 0.47 -20.06
CA VAL A 628 -14.09 0.48 -20.99
C VAL A 628 -15.22 1.30 -20.38
#